data_AF-A0A3D5GMW9-F1
#
_entry.id   AF-A0A3D5GMW9-F1
#
_cell.length_a   1.000
_cell.length_b   1.000
_cell.length_c   1.000
_cell.angle_alpha   90.00
_cell.angle_beta   90.00
_cell.angle_gamma   90.00
#
_symmetry.space_group_name_H-M   'P 1'
#
loop_
_entity.id
_entity.type
_entity.pdbx_description
1 polymer ?
#
loop_
_entity_poly.entity_id
_entity_poly.type
_entity_poly.pdbx_seq_one_letter_code
_entity_poly.pdbx_strand_id
1 'polypeptide(L)'
;YGKGAIVGTAGEIEHGAMWHIPGGGGMRAAIGRGEAIVPSTKKVGPPGSRLDVPLTHLEWSYVGSHYDSIEVGVPDSPRPDELVLILAMSIGGRVNARLAGGFNLNDRGQDGVPV
;
A
#
# COMPACT_ATOMS: atom_id res chain seq x y z
N TYR A 1 -4.16 -4.10 -2.96
CA TYR A 1 -2.94 -3.43 -3.48
C TYR A 1 -2.38 -2.47 -2.46
N GLY A 2 -1.15 -2.01 -2.66
CA GLY A 2 -0.45 -1.09 -1.77
C GLY A 2 0.77 -0.47 -2.45
N LYS A 3 1.32 0.59 -1.85
CA LYS A 3 2.55 1.24 -2.30
C LYS A 3 3.39 1.67 -1.11
N GLY A 4 4.68 1.88 -1.32
CA GLY A 4 5.55 2.40 -0.27
C GLY A 4 6.79 3.07 -0.80
N ALA A 5 7.52 3.74 0.08
CA ALA A 5 8.81 4.31 -0.23
C ALA A 5 9.78 4.19 0.96
N ILE A 6 11.04 3.89 0.67
CA ILE A 6 12.14 3.99 1.63
C ILE A 6 13.10 5.04 1.08
N VAL A 7 13.32 6.10 1.86
CA VAL A 7 14.24 7.19 1.52
C VAL A 7 15.59 6.94 2.17
N GLY A 8 16.67 7.11 1.42
CA GLY A 8 18.03 7.08 1.95
C GLY A 8 18.27 8.14 3.02
N THR A 9 19.25 7.90 3.88
CA THR A 9 19.51 8.71 5.09
C THR A 9 19.95 10.15 4.82
N ALA A 10 20.38 10.49 3.60
CA ALA A 10 20.70 11.86 3.20
C ALA A 10 19.50 12.61 2.60
N GLY A 11 18.34 11.95 2.48
CA GLY A 11 17.08 12.57 2.08
C GLY A 11 16.17 12.89 3.27
N GLU A 12 14.92 13.25 2.96
CA GLU A 12 13.88 13.52 3.94
C GLU A 12 12.57 12.79 3.61
N ILE A 13 11.66 12.72 4.58
CA ILE A 13 10.41 11.97 4.43
C ILE A 13 9.54 12.48 3.26
N GLU A 14 9.67 13.75 2.89
CA GLU A 14 8.92 14.37 1.80
C GLU A 14 9.39 13.92 0.41
N HIS A 15 10.66 13.51 0.27
CA HIS A 15 11.11 12.84 -0.96
C HIS A 15 10.32 11.55 -1.24
N GLY A 16 9.93 10.83 -0.18
CA GLY A 16 9.03 9.69 -0.29
C GLY A 16 7.57 10.09 -0.57
N ALA A 17 7.15 11.30 -0.19
CA ALA A 17 5.80 11.80 -0.47
C ALA A 17 5.54 11.97 -1.96
N MET A 18 6.57 12.28 -2.75
CA MET A 18 6.53 12.31 -4.23
C MET A 18 5.89 11.05 -4.84
N TRP A 19 5.99 9.89 -4.18
CA TRP A 19 5.43 8.64 -4.68
C TRP A 19 3.90 8.50 -4.54
N HIS A 20 3.23 9.39 -3.79
CA HIS A 20 1.79 9.25 -3.51
C HIS A 20 0.94 9.26 -4.78
N ILE A 21 1.10 10.29 -5.62
CA ILE A 21 0.32 10.45 -6.83
C ILE A 21 0.77 9.48 -7.93
N PRO A 22 2.05 9.45 -8.36
CA PRO A 22 2.49 8.60 -9.46
C PRO A 22 2.39 7.11 -9.14
N GLY A 23 2.77 6.68 -7.94
CA GLY A 23 2.71 5.26 -7.56
C GLY A 23 1.27 4.73 -7.52
N GLY A 24 0.35 5.50 -6.92
CA GLY A 24 -1.06 5.11 -6.86
C GLY A 24 -1.78 5.24 -8.21
N GLY A 25 -1.64 6.38 -8.87
CA GLY A 25 -2.28 6.66 -10.15
C GLY A 25 -1.76 5.77 -11.27
N GLY A 26 -0.44 5.60 -11.38
CA GLY A 26 0.17 4.73 -12.39
C GLY A 26 -0.23 3.27 -12.21
N MET A 27 -0.27 2.77 -10.99
CA MET A 27 -0.72 1.41 -10.71
C MET A 27 -2.19 1.18 -11.08
N ARG A 28 -3.09 2.10 -10.71
CA ARG A 28 -4.52 2.01 -11.06
C ARG A 28 -4.73 2.11 -12.57
N ALA A 29 -4.03 3.01 -13.24
CA ALA A 29 -4.07 3.14 -14.70
C ALA A 29 -3.62 1.86 -15.41
N ALA A 30 -2.52 1.24 -14.95
CA ALA A 30 -2.01 0.00 -15.51
C ALA A 30 -2.96 -1.20 -15.29
N ILE A 31 -3.64 -1.25 -14.14
CA ILE A 31 -4.64 -2.28 -13.84
C ILE A 31 -5.94 -2.05 -14.65
N GLY A 32 -6.27 -0.81 -14.99
CA GLY A 32 -7.51 -0.44 -15.69
C GLY A 32 -8.77 -0.50 -14.82
N ARG A 33 -8.63 -0.71 -13.51
CA ARG A 33 -9.71 -0.75 -12.51
C ARG A 33 -9.17 -0.42 -11.12
N GLY A 34 -10.08 -0.37 -10.13
CA GLY A 34 -9.79 -0.03 -8.75
C GLY A 34 -10.14 1.42 -8.45
N GLU A 35 -11.09 1.58 -7.54
CA GLU A 35 -11.59 2.87 -7.08
C GLU A 35 -11.03 3.28 -5.73
N ALA A 36 -10.61 2.32 -4.90
CA ALA A 36 -10.09 2.60 -3.57
C ALA A 36 -8.79 3.41 -3.63
N ILE A 37 -8.51 4.18 -2.58
CA ILE A 37 -7.16 4.73 -2.42
C ILE A 37 -6.15 3.58 -2.32
N VAL A 38 -5.02 3.71 -3.00
CA VAL A 38 -3.87 2.79 -2.80
C VAL A 38 -3.24 3.12 -1.45
N PRO A 39 -3.34 2.24 -0.44
CA PRO A 39 -2.78 2.50 0.88
C PRO A 39 -1.26 2.54 0.82
N SER A 40 -0.66 3.31 1.73
CA SER A 40 0.79 3.49 1.72
C SER A 40 1.40 3.80 3.06
N THR A 41 2.70 3.52 3.14
CA THR A 41 3.61 3.96 4.20
C THR A 41 4.94 4.38 3.57
N LYS A 42 5.70 5.20 4.29
CA LYS A 42 7.02 5.65 3.89
C LYS A 42 7.89 5.88 5.12
N LYS A 43 9.20 5.69 4.98
CA LYS A 43 10.18 5.99 6.03
C LYS A 43 11.51 6.46 5.42
N VAL A 44 12.31 7.13 6.24
CA VAL A 44 13.75 7.31 5.99
C VAL A 44 14.50 6.18 6.68
N GLY A 45 15.48 5.56 6.03
CA GLY A 45 16.25 4.47 6.61
C GLY A 45 17.55 4.16 5.86
N PRO A 46 18.53 3.50 6.52
CA PRO A 46 19.77 3.06 5.89
C PRO A 46 19.56 1.89 4.92
N PRO A 47 20.59 1.51 4.13
CA PRO A 47 20.57 0.29 3.33
C PRO A 47 20.07 -0.94 4.11
N GLY A 48 19.23 -1.75 3.48
CA GLY A 48 18.66 -2.95 4.10
C GLY A 48 17.42 -2.69 4.95
N SER A 49 16.98 -1.44 5.08
CA SER A 49 15.72 -1.09 5.75
C SER A 49 14.53 -1.86 5.18
N ARG A 50 13.64 -2.32 6.07
CA ARG A 50 12.42 -3.05 5.73
C ARG A 50 11.18 -2.16 5.90
N LEU A 51 10.18 -2.37 5.07
CA LEU A 51 8.91 -1.64 5.09
C LEU A 51 7.74 -2.61 4.92
N ASP A 52 6.84 -2.65 5.90
CA ASP A 52 5.54 -3.31 5.77
C ASP A 52 4.62 -2.50 4.88
N VAL A 53 4.35 -2.97 3.66
CA VAL A 53 3.43 -2.30 2.74
C VAL A 53 2.01 -2.78 3.01
N PRO A 54 1.08 -1.91 3.47
CA PRO A 54 -0.30 -2.29 3.71
C PRO A 54 -0.99 -2.61 2.38
N LEU A 55 -1.89 -3.58 2.42
CA LEU A 55 -2.74 -3.98 1.32
C LEU A 55 -4.20 -3.82 1.73
N THR A 56 -5.01 -3.30 0.81
CA THR A 56 -6.48 -3.29 0.90
C THR A 56 -7.09 -3.78 -0.41
N HIS A 57 -8.40 -4.05 -0.41
CA HIS A 57 -9.12 -4.41 -1.63
C HIS A 57 -9.14 -3.23 -2.60
N LEU A 58 -8.91 -3.51 -3.89
CA LEU A 58 -8.71 -2.48 -4.92
C LEU A 58 -9.98 -1.69 -5.24
N GLU A 59 -11.17 -2.28 -5.08
CA GLU A 59 -12.44 -1.57 -5.34
C GLU A 59 -12.92 -0.76 -4.14
N TRP A 60 -12.69 -1.22 -2.91
CA TRP A 60 -13.16 -0.52 -1.72
C TRP A 60 -12.28 -0.87 -0.54
N SER A 61 -11.68 0.12 0.10
CA SER A 61 -10.67 -0.11 1.14
C SER A 61 -11.24 -0.85 2.34
N TYR A 62 -12.56 -0.78 2.58
CA TYR A 62 -13.20 -1.31 3.78
C TYR A 62 -13.54 -2.81 3.74
N VAL A 63 -13.20 -3.52 2.65
CA VAL A 63 -13.40 -4.97 2.56
C VAL A 63 -12.48 -5.67 3.57
N GLY A 64 -13.05 -6.07 4.71
CA GLY A 64 -12.27 -6.46 5.90
C GLY A 64 -11.46 -7.74 5.77
N SER A 65 -11.82 -8.60 4.80
CA SER A 65 -11.04 -9.80 4.46
C SER A 65 -9.70 -9.49 3.78
N HIS A 66 -9.51 -8.27 3.26
CA HIS A 66 -8.37 -7.87 2.45
C HIS A 66 -7.40 -6.89 3.14
N TYR A 67 -7.63 -6.55 4.42
CA TYR A 67 -6.60 -5.90 5.24
C TYR A 67 -5.41 -6.85 5.40
N ASP A 68 -4.28 -6.55 4.79
CA ASP A 68 -3.08 -7.39 4.86
C ASP A 68 -1.83 -6.53 4.75
N SER A 69 -0.65 -7.14 4.84
CA SER A 69 0.63 -6.45 4.63
C SER A 69 1.67 -7.40 4.05
N ILE A 70 2.61 -6.86 3.29
CA ILE A 70 3.81 -7.57 2.86
C ILE A 70 5.05 -6.77 3.19
N GLU A 71 6.03 -7.40 3.84
CA GLU A 71 7.31 -6.76 4.14
C GLU A 71 8.21 -6.75 2.89
N VAL A 72 8.70 -5.57 2.52
CA VAL A 72 9.58 -5.35 1.37
C VAL A 72 10.85 -4.64 1.81
N GLY A 73 11.97 -4.96 1.15
CA GLY A 73 13.24 -4.28 1.33
C GLY A 73 14.29 -4.86 0.38
N VAL A 74 15.30 -4.06 0.09
CA VAL A 74 16.43 -4.41 -0.78
C VAL A 74 17.69 -4.43 0.09
N PRO A 75 18.47 -5.53 0.14
CA PRO A 75 19.54 -5.68 1.12
C PRO A 75 20.59 -4.55 1.16
N ASP A 76 20.94 -3.97 0.02
CA ASP A 76 21.97 -2.93 -0.11
C ASP A 76 21.42 -1.53 -0.47
N SER A 77 20.09 -1.35 -0.39
CA SER A 77 19.40 -0.08 -0.73
C SER A 77 18.35 0.31 0.32
N PRO A 78 17.90 1.58 0.33
CA PRO A 78 18.48 2.71 -0.41
C PRO A 78 19.84 3.11 0.16
N ARG A 79 20.82 3.42 -0.70
CA ARG A 79 22.01 4.19 -0.30
C ARG A 79 21.59 5.59 0.17
N PRO A 80 22.48 6.35 0.85
CA PRO A 80 22.09 7.62 1.48
C PRO A 80 21.34 8.60 0.56
N ASP A 81 21.70 8.66 -0.72
CA ASP A 81 21.17 9.54 -1.75
C ASP A 81 20.15 8.87 -2.69
N GLU A 82 19.65 7.68 -2.34
CA GLU A 82 18.72 6.90 -3.16
C GLU A 82 17.30 6.82 -2.58
N LEU A 83 16.38 6.29 -3.39
CA LEU A 83 15.00 5.95 -3.03
C LEU A 83 14.70 4.52 -3.47
N VAL A 84 14.01 3.77 -2.61
CA VAL A 84 13.32 2.52 -3.00
C VAL A 84 11.83 2.81 -3.11
N LEU A 85 11.27 2.65 -4.30
CA LEU A 85 9.84 2.85 -4.59
C LEU A 85 9.16 1.50 -4.77
N ILE A 86 8.03 1.31 -4.08
CA ILE A 86 7.40 0.00 -3.94
C ILE A 86 5.95 0.05 -4.42
N LEU A 87 5.55 -0.97 -5.17
CA LEU A 87 4.17 -1.34 -5.44
C LEU A 87 3.97 -2.80 -5.00
N ALA A 88 2.83 -3.08 -4.39
CA ALA A 88 2.50 -4.41 -3.90
C ALA A 88 1.06 -4.79 -4.28
N MET A 89 0.87 -6.04 -4.69
CA MET A 89 -0.42 -6.59 -5.10
C MET A 89 -0.60 -8.00 -4.51
N SER A 90 -1.85 -8.37 -4.27
CA SER A 90 -2.26 -9.73 -3.93
C SER A 90 -3.40 -10.16 -4.85
N ILE A 91 -3.57 -11.48 -4.99
CA ILE A 91 -4.65 -12.08 -5.79
C ILE A 91 -5.93 -12.34 -4.98
N GLY A 92 -5.96 -11.96 -3.69
CA GLY A 92 -7.09 -12.21 -2.80
C GLY A 92 -6.85 -11.71 -1.38
N GLY A 93 -7.78 -12.07 -0.49
CA GLY A 93 -7.75 -11.72 0.93
C GLY A 93 -6.89 -12.67 1.77
N ARG A 94 -6.86 -12.42 3.08
CA ARG A 94 -6.10 -13.24 4.04
C ARG A 94 -6.59 -14.69 4.00
N VAL A 95 -5.65 -15.64 4.05
CA VAL A 95 -5.91 -17.09 3.94
C VAL A 95 -6.98 -17.62 4.89
N ASN A 96 -7.08 -17.04 6.10
CA ASN A 96 -8.05 -17.43 7.12
C ASN A 96 -8.90 -16.22 7.56
N ALA A 97 -9.34 -15.38 6.62
CA ALA A 97 -10.13 -14.19 6.89
C ALA A 97 -11.42 -14.53 7.68
N ARG A 98 -11.50 -14.02 8.92
CA ARG A 98 -12.62 -14.26 9.87
C ARG A 98 -12.85 -13.08 10.82
N LEU A 99 -12.59 -11.86 10.35
CA LEU A 99 -12.81 -10.65 11.13
C LEU A 99 -14.33 -10.45 11.32
N ALA A 100 -14.78 -10.51 12.57
CA ALA A 100 -16.16 -10.21 12.91
C ALA A 100 -16.48 -8.72 12.66
N GLY A 101 -17.67 -8.43 12.14
CA GLY A 101 -18.11 -7.06 11.88
C GLY A 101 -17.37 -6.34 10.75
N GLY A 102 -16.57 -7.05 9.95
CA GLY A 102 -15.95 -6.49 8.75
C GLY A 102 -16.92 -6.41 7.58
N PHE A 103 -16.78 -5.39 6.74
CA PHE A 103 -17.57 -5.25 5.52
C PHE A 103 -17.05 -6.14 4.38
N ASN A 104 -17.93 -6.42 3.43
CA ASN A 104 -17.65 -7.03 2.14
C ASN A 104 -18.12 -6.10 1.00
N LEU A 105 -17.80 -6.43 -0.25
CA LEU A 105 -18.13 -5.55 -1.38
C LEU A 105 -19.63 -5.26 -1.55
N ASN A 106 -20.50 -6.19 -1.15
CA ASN A 106 -21.95 -6.00 -1.27
C ASN A 106 -22.49 -4.97 -0.27
N ASP A 107 -21.72 -4.65 0.78
CA ASP A 107 -22.11 -3.65 1.78
C ASP A 107 -21.88 -2.22 1.28
N ARG A 108 -21.05 -2.04 0.24
CA ARG A 108 -20.67 -0.73 -0.27
C ARG A 108 -21.89 0.04 -0.78
N GLY A 109 -22.03 1.29 -0.34
CA GLY A 109 -23.12 2.18 -0.75
C GLY A 109 -24.44 1.95 0.00
N GLN A 110 -24.46 1.04 0.97
CA GLN A 110 -25.59 0.92 1.89
C GLN A 110 -25.59 2.03 2.95
N ASP A 111 -26.75 2.34 3.50
CA ASP A 111 -26.88 3.33 4.56
C ASP A 111 -26.09 2.89 5.80
N GLY A 112 -25.28 3.79 6.34
CA GLY A 112 -24.51 3.56 7.58
C GLY A 112 -23.17 2.84 7.39
N VAL A 113 -22.72 2.59 6.17
CA VAL A 113 -21.34 2.11 5.90
C VAL A 113 -20.42 3.25 5.47
N PRO A 114 -19.08 3.10 5.60
CA PRO A 114 -18.13 4.08 5.07
C PRO A 114 -18.29 4.30 3.56
N VAL A 115 -18.03 5.53 3.11
CA VAL A 115 -18.06 5.89 1.68
C VAL A 115 -16.81 5.39 0.97
#